data_AF-A0A1I7TL87-F1
#
_entry.id   AF-A0A1I7TL87-F1
#
_cell.length_a   1.000
_cell.length_b   1.000
_cell.length_c   1.000
_cell.angle_alpha   90.00
_cell.angle_beta   90.00
_cell.angle_gamma   90.00
#
_symmetry.space_group_name_H-M   'P 1'
#
loop_
_entity.id
_entity.type
_entity.pdbx_description
1 polymer ?
#
loop_
_entity_poly.entity_id
_entity_poly.type
_entity_poly.pdbx_seq_one_letter_code
_entity_poly.pdbx_strand_id
1 'polypeptide(L)'
;MDWKPVLLVLLALAALGSASFVPCLNGCKCDVDVSDPVICCDFLQLNYFPLPITLPHKSYNFLALSCNLLETVPSYDLIKQAFPDLHGIDLQGNPNLNCSSLAQFSGKLAVLSDCDSPKPTECVAPQIISVTYPTTPAPAREKTFEYPKCDRTCKDILRLQKIWRDIRNMANSVNPDKILNKMGEHLREILGY
;
A
#
# COMPACT_ATOMS: atom_id res chain seq x y z
N MET A 1 30.40 44.81 -8.02
CA MET A 1 29.17 43.98 -8.04
C MET A 1 29.49 42.70 -7.31
N ASP A 2 29.00 42.56 -6.08
CA ASP A 2 29.25 41.39 -5.24
C ASP A 2 28.40 40.21 -5.71
N TRP A 3 29.06 39.25 -6.36
CA TRP A 3 28.47 38.03 -6.93
C TRP A 3 28.10 36.94 -5.90
N LYS A 4 28.62 37.07 -4.67
CA LYS A 4 28.37 36.14 -3.54
C LYS A 4 26.89 35.96 -3.16
N PRO A 5 26.06 37.02 -3.03
CA PRO A 5 24.63 36.85 -2.76
C PRO A 5 23.89 36.13 -3.89
N VAL A 6 24.30 36.32 -5.15
CA VAL A 6 23.69 35.66 -6.31
C VAL A 6 23.97 34.15 -6.29
N LEU A 7 25.19 33.76 -5.95
CA LEU A 7 25.58 32.35 -5.82
C LEU A 7 24.82 31.63 -4.70
N LEU A 8 24.62 32.30 -3.56
CA LEU A 8 23.84 31.76 -2.42
C LEU A 8 22.36 31.55 -2.77
N VAL A 9 21.77 32.47 -3.52
CA VAL A 9 20.38 32.34 -4.00
C VAL A 9 20.25 31.19 -5.02
N LEU A 10 21.21 31.03 -5.93
CA LEU A 10 21.22 29.92 -6.89
C LEU A 10 21.41 28.55 -6.23
N LEU A 11 22.24 28.45 -5.20
CA LEU A 11 22.39 27.22 -4.39
C LEU A 11 21.12 26.90 -3.58
N ALA A 12 20.45 27.91 -3.04
CA ALA A 12 19.18 27.73 -2.33
C ALA A 12 18.05 27.26 -3.27
N LEU A 13 18.05 27.73 -4.53
CA LEU A 13 17.08 27.33 -5.55
C LEU A 13 17.33 25.89 -6.06
N ALA A 14 18.58 25.43 -6.11
CA ALA A 14 18.91 24.05 -6.49
C ALA A 14 18.52 23.01 -5.42
N ALA A 15 18.29 23.44 -4.18
CA ALA A 15 17.83 22.59 -3.07
C ALA A 15 16.30 22.41 -3.00
N LEU A 16 15.54 23.11 -3.85
CA LEU A 16 14.11 22.88 -4.02
C LEU A 16 13.93 21.55 -4.78
N GLY A 17 13.87 20.49 -3.96
CA GLY A 17 13.84 19.07 -4.29
C GLY A 17 13.45 18.67 -5.71
N SER A 18 14.35 17.95 -6.37
CA SER A 18 13.99 17.03 -7.43
C SER A 18 13.01 16.01 -6.85
N ALA A 19 11.72 16.17 -7.12
CA ALA A 19 10.73 15.13 -6.87
C ALA A 19 11.14 13.93 -7.74
N SER A 20 11.82 12.97 -7.12
CA SER A 20 12.22 11.73 -7.80
C SER A 20 10.95 10.94 -8.04
N PHE A 21 10.45 10.99 -9.28
CA PHE A 21 9.33 10.18 -9.71
C PHE A 21 9.79 8.73 -9.76
N VAL A 22 9.36 7.93 -8.78
CA VAL A 22 9.55 6.49 -8.82
C VAL A 22 8.36 5.89 -9.58
N PRO A 23 8.59 5.29 -10.76
CA PRO A 23 7.50 4.69 -11.53
C PRO A 23 6.85 3.56 -10.72
N CYS A 24 5.53 3.37 -10.88
CA CYS A 24 4.81 2.27 -10.23
C CYS A 24 5.39 0.91 -10.64
N LEU A 25 5.12 -0.13 -9.85
CA LEU A 25 5.53 -1.50 -10.20
C LEU A 25 4.92 -1.90 -11.54
N ASN A 26 5.66 -2.68 -12.33
CA ASN A 26 5.24 -3.04 -13.69
C ASN A 26 3.90 -3.80 -13.67
N GLY A 27 2.95 -3.35 -14.49
CA GLY A 27 1.60 -3.92 -14.57
C GLY A 27 0.68 -3.55 -13.40
N CYS A 28 1.20 -2.96 -12.33
CA CYS A 28 0.42 -2.54 -11.19
C CYS A 28 -0.08 -1.10 -11.32
N LYS A 29 -1.12 -0.78 -10.55
CA LYS A 29 -1.63 0.58 -10.39
C LYS A 29 -1.29 1.11 -9.01
N CYS A 30 -0.79 2.34 -8.95
CA CYS A 30 -0.52 3.02 -7.69
C CYS A 30 -1.62 4.07 -7.44
N ASP A 31 -2.35 3.94 -6.34
CA ASP A 31 -3.32 4.93 -5.88
C ASP A 31 -2.73 5.73 -4.71
N VAL A 32 -2.34 6.97 -5.03
CA VAL A 32 -1.68 7.90 -4.10
C VAL A 32 -2.62 8.97 -3.56
N ASP A 33 -3.85 9.07 -4.09
CA ASP A 33 -4.81 10.14 -3.77
C ASP A 33 -5.71 9.80 -2.57
N VAL A 34 -5.35 8.76 -1.82
CA VAL A 34 -6.09 8.27 -0.66
C VAL A 34 -5.29 8.45 0.62
N SER A 35 -5.97 8.53 1.77
CA SER A 35 -5.31 8.71 3.09
C SER A 35 -4.31 7.61 3.45
N ASP A 36 -4.39 6.48 2.75
CA ASP A 36 -3.63 5.27 3.00
C ASP A 36 -3.19 4.69 1.63
N PRO A 37 -2.13 5.23 1.00
CA PRO A 37 -1.73 4.89 -0.37
C PRO A 37 -1.48 3.39 -0.57
N VAL A 38 -1.88 2.89 -1.74
CA VAL A 38 -1.88 1.47 -2.08
C VAL A 38 -1.30 1.21 -3.47
N ILE A 39 -0.54 0.12 -3.58
CA ILE A 39 -0.14 -0.46 -4.87
C ILE A 39 -1.07 -1.65 -5.15
N CYS A 40 -1.85 -1.59 -6.23
CA CYS A 40 -2.80 -2.61 -6.66
C CYS A 40 -2.17 -3.46 -7.76
N CYS A 41 -1.96 -4.74 -7.48
CA CYS A 41 -1.39 -5.74 -8.39
C CYS A 41 -2.30 -6.98 -8.50
N ASP A 42 -3.60 -6.81 -8.26
CA ASP A 42 -4.56 -7.92 -8.25
C ASP A 42 -4.84 -8.44 -9.67
N PHE A 43 -5.12 -9.75 -9.80
CA PHE A 43 -5.48 -10.40 -11.07
C PHE A 43 -4.44 -10.27 -12.21
N LEU A 44 -3.17 -10.07 -11.87
CA LEU A 44 -2.08 -9.93 -12.84
C LEU A 44 -1.41 -11.28 -13.20
N GLN A 45 -1.90 -12.39 -12.63
CA GLN A 45 -1.31 -13.73 -12.78
C GLN A 45 0.17 -13.78 -12.36
N LEU A 46 0.54 -12.98 -11.36
CA LEU A 46 1.91 -12.95 -10.86
C LEU A 46 2.25 -14.29 -10.20
N ASN A 47 3.37 -14.88 -10.59
CA ASN A 47 3.97 -16.04 -9.93
C ASN A 47 5.20 -15.67 -9.07
N TYR A 48 5.49 -14.36 -8.94
CA TYR A 48 6.56 -13.82 -8.11
C TYR A 48 6.06 -12.59 -7.34
N PHE A 49 6.63 -12.37 -6.16
CA PHE A 49 6.36 -11.16 -5.38
C PHE A 49 7.01 -9.94 -6.07
N PRO A 50 6.24 -8.90 -6.46
CA PRO A 50 6.80 -7.79 -7.22
C PRO A 50 7.63 -6.88 -6.30
N LEU A 51 8.95 -6.89 -6.50
CA LEU A 51 9.87 -5.97 -5.86
C LEU A 51 10.25 -4.83 -6.82
N PRO A 52 10.46 -3.60 -6.33
CA PRO A 52 10.96 -2.52 -7.16
C PRO A 52 12.40 -2.80 -7.60
N ILE A 53 12.70 -2.56 -8.87
CA ILE A 53 14.00 -2.88 -9.48
C ILE A 53 15.08 -1.85 -9.11
N THR A 54 14.68 -0.62 -8.81
CA THR A 54 15.61 0.51 -8.66
C THR A 54 15.70 1.01 -7.21
N LEU A 55 14.68 1.74 -6.77
CA LEU A 55 14.65 2.42 -5.49
C LEU A 55 13.50 1.89 -4.63
N PRO A 56 13.63 1.95 -3.30
CA PRO A 56 12.54 1.64 -2.39
C PRO A 56 11.29 2.47 -2.72
N HIS A 57 10.14 1.80 -2.80
CA HIS A 57 8.84 2.45 -2.95
C HIS A 57 8.36 2.94 -1.58
N LYS A 58 8.68 4.20 -1.29
CA LYS A 58 8.24 4.89 -0.07
C LYS A 58 6.80 5.39 -0.19
N SER A 59 6.20 5.73 0.94
CA SER A 59 4.87 6.34 1.09
C SER A 59 3.68 5.44 0.73
N TYR A 60 3.90 4.18 0.37
CA TYR A 60 2.82 3.19 0.22
C TYR A 60 2.65 2.39 1.49
N ASN A 61 1.43 2.40 2.03
CA ASN A 61 1.11 1.66 3.25
C ASN A 61 0.63 0.24 2.97
N PHE A 62 0.12 -0.02 1.77
CA PHE A 62 -0.51 -1.28 1.44
C PHE A 62 -0.12 -1.78 0.05
N LEU A 63 -0.03 -3.11 -0.07
CA LEU A 63 0.23 -3.81 -1.32
C LEU A 63 -0.86 -4.87 -1.52
N ALA A 64 -1.66 -4.73 -2.55
CA ALA A 64 -2.71 -5.68 -2.90
C ALA A 64 -2.19 -6.64 -3.99
N LEU A 65 -2.09 -7.92 -3.65
CA LEU A 65 -1.60 -9.01 -4.50
C LEU A 65 -2.62 -10.13 -4.60
N SER A 66 -3.90 -9.80 -4.43
CA SER A 66 -4.97 -10.78 -4.42
C SER A 66 -5.18 -11.40 -5.78
N CYS A 67 -5.62 -12.65 -5.79
CA CYS A 67 -5.97 -13.37 -7.03
C CYS A 67 -4.81 -13.46 -8.03
N ASN A 68 -3.62 -13.80 -7.53
CA ASN A 68 -2.44 -14.12 -8.31
C ASN A 68 -2.09 -15.62 -8.15
N LEU A 69 -0.87 -16.00 -8.53
CA LEU A 69 -0.35 -17.37 -8.49
C LEU A 69 0.93 -17.44 -7.62
N LEU A 70 1.00 -16.63 -6.57
CA LEU A 70 2.18 -16.55 -5.71
C LEU A 70 2.33 -17.83 -4.87
N GLU A 71 3.51 -18.43 -4.93
CA GLU A 71 3.86 -19.59 -4.09
C GLU A 71 4.69 -19.19 -2.87
N THR A 72 5.56 -18.20 -3.04
CA THR A 72 6.51 -17.77 -2.00
C THR A 72 6.46 -16.28 -1.80
N VAL A 73 6.65 -15.86 -0.55
CA VAL A 73 6.82 -14.46 -0.19
C VAL A 73 8.27 -14.24 0.29
N PRO A 74 8.96 -13.19 -0.17
CA PRO A 74 10.31 -12.87 0.31
C PRO A 74 10.37 -12.61 1.80
N SER A 75 11.59 -12.48 2.34
CA SER A 75 11.75 -12.22 3.77
C SER A 75 11.14 -10.87 4.19
N TYR A 76 10.69 -10.78 5.44
CA TYR A 76 10.25 -9.50 6.03
C TYR A 76 11.26 -8.38 5.80
N ASP A 77 12.55 -8.64 6.03
CA ASP A 77 13.60 -7.62 5.91
C ASP A 77 13.74 -7.13 4.45
N LEU A 78 13.68 -8.05 3.47
CA LEU A 78 13.74 -7.68 2.06
C LEU A 78 12.50 -6.87 1.64
N ILE A 79 11.32 -7.26 2.12
CA ILE A 79 10.08 -6.51 1.87
C ILE A 79 10.16 -5.12 2.48
N LYS A 80 10.66 -4.97 3.72
CA LYS A 80 10.79 -3.64 4.35
C LYS A 80 11.88 -2.78 3.72
N GLN A 81 12.95 -3.39 3.19
CA GLN A 81 13.94 -2.66 2.40
C GLN A 81 13.33 -2.11 1.10
N ALA A 82 12.48 -2.90 0.44
CA ALA A 82 11.78 -2.51 -0.78
C ALA A 82 10.62 -1.53 -0.53
N PHE A 83 9.87 -1.70 0.55
CA PHE A 83 8.69 -0.93 0.93
C PHE A 83 8.75 -0.48 2.40
N PRO A 84 9.52 0.60 2.69
CA PRO A 84 9.80 1.02 4.07
C PRO A 84 8.58 1.43 4.88
N ASP A 85 7.52 1.91 4.23
CA ASP A 85 6.30 2.43 4.90
C ASP A 85 5.11 1.46 4.85
N LEU A 86 5.36 0.23 4.37
CA LEU A 86 4.35 -0.82 4.26
C LEU A 86 3.88 -1.28 5.64
N HIS A 87 2.56 -1.28 5.83
CA HIS A 87 1.86 -1.76 7.02
C HIS A 87 1.12 -3.07 6.79
N GLY A 88 0.74 -3.37 5.54
CA GLY A 88 0.18 -4.68 5.24
C GLY A 88 0.16 -5.09 3.77
N ILE A 89 -0.03 -6.38 3.58
CA ILE A 89 -0.10 -7.05 2.28
C ILE A 89 -1.37 -7.89 2.24
N ASP A 90 -2.08 -7.83 1.12
CA ASP A 90 -3.17 -8.75 0.81
C ASP A 90 -2.71 -9.84 -0.17
N LEU A 91 -2.73 -11.10 0.26
CA LEU A 91 -2.31 -12.30 -0.48
C LEU A 91 -3.47 -13.27 -0.70
N GLN A 92 -4.72 -12.87 -0.46
CA GLN A 92 -5.86 -13.76 -0.63
C GLN A 92 -6.02 -14.20 -2.10
N GLY A 93 -6.62 -15.37 -2.33
CA GLY A 93 -6.82 -15.91 -3.67
C GLY A 93 -5.55 -16.39 -4.38
N ASN A 94 -4.44 -16.58 -3.66
CA ASN A 94 -3.22 -17.23 -4.16
C ASN A 94 -3.23 -18.72 -3.74
N PRO A 95 -3.63 -19.66 -4.61
CA PRO A 95 -3.97 -21.03 -4.20
C PRO A 95 -2.76 -21.87 -3.79
N ASN A 96 -1.58 -21.56 -4.29
CA ASN A 96 -0.34 -22.30 -4.03
C ASN A 96 0.56 -21.63 -2.99
N LEU A 97 0.05 -20.61 -2.28
CA LEU A 97 0.83 -19.84 -1.33
C LEU A 97 1.36 -20.73 -0.18
N ASN A 98 2.66 -20.68 0.08
CA ASN A 98 3.26 -21.38 1.20
C ASN A 98 2.90 -20.68 2.53
N CYS A 99 1.79 -21.12 3.12
CA CYS A 99 1.24 -20.58 4.37
C CYS A 99 2.20 -20.65 5.56
N SER A 100 3.02 -21.72 5.65
CA SER A 100 4.00 -21.85 6.74
C SER A 100 5.06 -20.74 6.72
N SER A 101 5.38 -20.21 5.54
CA SER A 101 6.35 -19.12 5.39
C SER A 101 5.84 -17.76 5.90
N LEU A 102 4.53 -17.59 6.11
CA LEU A 102 3.94 -16.32 6.53
C LEU A 102 4.16 -16.02 8.02
N ALA A 103 4.55 -17.00 8.83
CA ALA A 103 4.81 -16.82 10.26
C ALA A 103 5.86 -15.74 10.55
N GLN A 104 6.78 -15.49 9.62
CA GLN A 104 7.81 -14.45 9.73
C GLN A 104 7.26 -13.01 9.85
N PHE A 105 6.02 -12.78 9.40
CA PHE A 105 5.37 -11.46 9.40
C PHE A 105 4.62 -11.17 10.70
N SER A 106 4.38 -12.19 11.53
CA SER A 106 3.56 -12.09 12.74
C SER A 106 4.06 -10.98 13.67
N GLY A 107 3.17 -10.05 14.01
CA GLY A 107 3.46 -8.87 14.85
C GLY A 107 4.31 -7.77 14.20
N LYS A 108 4.73 -7.93 12.93
CA LYS A 108 5.63 -6.99 12.23
C LYS A 108 5.02 -6.37 10.97
N LEU A 109 4.16 -7.11 10.27
CA LEU A 109 3.48 -6.69 9.06
C LEU A 109 2.14 -7.41 8.98
N ALA A 110 1.06 -6.66 8.73
CA ALA A 110 -0.25 -7.28 8.60
C ALA A 110 -0.33 -8.06 7.28
N VAL A 111 -0.74 -9.31 7.32
CA VAL A 111 -0.91 -10.15 6.12
C VAL A 111 -2.35 -10.68 6.10
N LEU A 112 -3.06 -10.40 5.02
CA LEU A 112 -4.30 -11.11 4.71
C LEU A 112 -3.98 -12.29 3.79
N SER A 113 -4.52 -13.46 4.12
CA SER A 113 -4.33 -14.68 3.35
C SER A 113 -5.48 -15.65 3.61
N ASP A 114 -5.66 -16.62 2.72
CA ASP A 114 -6.68 -17.67 2.87
C ASP A 114 -6.17 -18.91 3.63
N CYS A 115 -4.97 -18.86 4.20
CA CYS A 115 -4.30 -19.99 4.83
C CYS A 115 -5.10 -20.66 5.96
N ASP A 116 -5.84 -19.86 6.74
CA ASP A 116 -6.69 -20.33 7.82
C ASP A 116 -8.19 -20.19 7.49
N SER A 117 -8.53 -19.88 6.23
CA SER A 117 -9.90 -19.63 5.83
C SER A 117 -10.60 -20.93 5.39
N PRO A 118 -11.73 -21.31 6.01
CA PRO A 118 -12.53 -22.45 5.55
C PRO A 118 -13.26 -22.17 4.22
N LYS A 119 -13.27 -20.90 3.77
CA LYS A 119 -13.83 -20.45 2.50
C LYS A 119 -12.81 -19.52 1.84
N PRO A 120 -11.85 -20.08 1.08
CA PRO A 120 -10.86 -19.28 0.36
C PRO A 120 -11.51 -18.28 -0.58
N THR A 121 -10.81 -17.19 -0.89
CA THR A 121 -11.31 -16.16 -1.80
C THR A 121 -11.49 -16.73 -3.20
N GLU A 122 -12.70 -16.57 -3.74
CA GLU A 122 -13.00 -16.95 -5.12
C GLU A 122 -12.66 -15.81 -6.07
N CYS A 123 -11.66 -16.07 -6.92
CA CYS A 123 -11.17 -15.11 -7.90
C CYS A 123 -11.95 -15.21 -9.20
N VAL A 124 -12.92 -14.31 -9.39
CA VAL A 124 -13.60 -14.15 -10.68
C VAL A 124 -12.86 -13.07 -11.46
N ALA A 125 -12.14 -13.48 -12.52
CA ALA A 125 -11.47 -12.52 -13.39
C ALA A 125 -12.48 -11.49 -13.90
N PRO A 126 -12.13 -10.18 -13.95
CA PRO A 126 -12.99 -9.18 -14.54
C PRO A 126 -13.32 -9.62 -15.97
N GLN A 127 -14.61 -9.75 -16.27
CA GLN A 127 -15.04 -10.23 -17.57
C GLN A 127 -14.49 -9.28 -18.64
N ILE A 128 -13.64 -9.82 -19.51
CA ILE A 128 -13.25 -9.12 -20.72
C ILE A 128 -14.54 -8.96 -21.51
N ILE A 129 -15.12 -7.76 -21.52
CA ILE A 129 -16.17 -7.43 -22.48
C ILE A 129 -15.50 -7.61 -23.83
N SER A 130 -15.81 -8.74 -24.48
CA SER A 130 -15.32 -9.06 -25.80
C SER A 130 -16.03 -8.12 -26.75
N VAL A 131 -15.46 -6.93 -26.97
CA VAL A 131 -15.98 -6.01 -27.96
C VAL A 131 -15.67 -6.65 -29.31
N THR A 132 -16.64 -7.36 -29.87
CA THR A 132 -16.58 -7.86 -31.24
C THR A 132 -16.39 -6.65 -32.15
N TYR A 133 -15.19 -6.51 -32.73
CA TYR A 133 -14.90 -5.46 -33.70
C TYR A 133 -15.72 -5.74 -34.97
N PRO A 134 -16.62 -4.85 -35.42
CA PRO A 134 -17.14 -4.92 -36.78
C PRO A 134 -15.97 -4.65 -37.75
N THR A 135 -15.90 -5.47 -38.80
CA THR A 135 -14.79 -5.64 -39.76
C THR A 135 -14.55 -4.44 -40.70
N THR A 136 -14.81 -3.21 -40.26
CA THR A 136 -14.76 -2.02 -41.12
C THR A 136 -13.50 -1.18 -40.82
N PRO A 137 -12.67 -0.87 -41.82
CA PRO A 137 -11.47 -0.06 -41.63
C PRO A 137 -11.85 1.42 -41.51
N ALA A 138 -12.10 1.88 -40.28
CA ALA A 138 -12.16 3.30 -39.93
C ALA A 138 -10.89 3.66 -39.13
N PRO A 139 -10.37 4.91 -39.24
CA PRO A 139 -9.06 5.27 -38.72
C PRO A 139 -8.98 5.03 -37.22
N ALA A 140 -7.84 4.45 -36.80
CA ALA A 140 -7.56 3.98 -35.46
C ALA A 140 -7.85 5.06 -34.40
N ARG A 141 -9.03 4.99 -33.78
CA ARG A 141 -9.20 5.53 -32.43
C ARG A 141 -8.64 4.48 -31.48
N GLU A 142 -7.48 4.79 -30.93
CA GLU A 142 -6.88 4.09 -29.79
C GLU A 142 -7.92 4.05 -28.66
N LYS A 143 -8.62 2.92 -28.54
CA LYS A 143 -9.50 2.68 -27.40
C LYS A 143 -8.57 2.32 -26.25
N THR A 144 -8.29 3.32 -25.42
CA THR A 144 -7.62 3.15 -24.13
C THR A 144 -8.32 2.01 -23.38
N PHE A 145 -7.59 0.91 -23.17
CA PHE A 145 -7.97 -0.12 -22.21
C PHE A 145 -8.00 0.58 -20.84
N GLU A 146 -9.18 1.02 -20.43
CA GLU A 146 -9.37 1.65 -19.13
C GLU A 146 -9.24 0.53 -18.09
N TYR A 147 -8.01 0.33 -17.62
CA TYR A 147 -7.78 -0.47 -16.43
C TYR A 147 -8.72 0.06 -15.36
N PRO A 148 -9.63 -0.77 -14.80
CA PRO A 148 -10.59 -0.30 -13.82
C PRO A 148 -9.79 0.40 -12.73
N LYS A 149 -10.12 1.68 -12.49
CA LYS A 149 -9.45 2.52 -11.50
C LYS A 149 -9.45 1.74 -10.19
N CYS A 150 -8.27 1.29 -9.66
CA CYS A 150 -8.13 0.46 -8.42
C CYS A 150 -9.48 0.37 -7.72
N ASP A 151 -10.33 -0.54 -8.22
CA ASP A 151 -11.73 -0.40 -7.89
C ASP A 151 -11.75 -0.65 -6.40
N ARG A 152 -12.30 0.29 -5.63
CA ARG A 152 -12.21 0.27 -4.16
C ARG A 152 -12.88 -1.00 -3.60
N THR A 153 -13.46 -1.81 -4.47
CA THR A 153 -13.86 -3.21 -4.39
C THR A 153 -12.70 -4.25 -4.45
N CYS A 154 -11.45 -3.87 -4.17
CA CYS A 154 -10.46 -4.74 -3.54
C CYS A 154 -10.96 -5.08 -2.12
N LYS A 155 -12.01 -5.91 -2.00
CA LYS A 155 -12.89 -6.00 -0.82
C LYS A 155 -12.15 -6.19 0.51
N ASP A 156 -10.90 -6.66 0.50
CA ASP A 156 -10.16 -6.99 1.71
C ASP A 156 -9.02 -6.01 2.07
N ILE A 157 -8.39 -5.30 1.12
CA ILE A 157 -7.38 -4.27 1.49
C ILE A 157 -8.00 -3.09 2.26
N LEU A 158 -9.28 -2.78 1.98
CA LEU A 158 -10.05 -1.82 2.77
C LEU A 158 -10.17 -2.25 4.24
N ARG A 159 -10.18 -3.55 4.52
CA ARG A 159 -10.21 -4.08 5.89
C ARG A 159 -8.91 -3.75 6.61
N LEU A 160 -7.76 -3.94 5.97
CA LEU A 160 -6.47 -3.53 6.52
C LEU A 160 -6.40 -2.02 6.74
N GLN A 161 -6.82 -1.22 5.76
CA GLN A 161 -6.88 0.24 5.89
C GLN A 161 -7.80 0.68 7.03
N LYS A 162 -8.97 0.05 7.18
CA LYS A 162 -9.91 0.35 8.26
C LYS A 162 -9.30 0.00 9.62
N ILE A 163 -8.76 -1.21 9.79
CA ILE A 163 -8.10 -1.63 11.03
C ILE A 163 -6.97 -0.66 11.37
N TRP A 164 -6.15 -0.30 10.38
CA TRP A 164 -5.07 0.65 10.57
C TRP A 164 -5.56 2.03 11.00
N ARG A 165 -6.62 2.54 10.38
CA ARG A 165 -7.25 3.81 10.76
C ARG A 165 -7.83 3.76 12.18
N ASP A 166 -8.48 2.65 12.54
CA ASP A 166 -9.03 2.45 13.88
C ASP A 166 -7.90 2.43 14.93
N ILE A 167 -6.80 1.71 14.67
CA ILE A 167 -5.60 1.70 15.54
C ILE A 167 -4.99 3.10 15.64
N ARG A 168 -4.81 3.80 14.51
CA ARG A 168 -4.27 5.17 14.48
C ARG A 168 -5.13 6.13 15.30
N ASN A 169 -6.46 6.03 15.18
CA ASN A 169 -7.40 6.84 15.94
C ASN A 169 -7.36 6.51 17.44
N MET A 170 -7.27 5.23 17.80
CA MET A 170 -7.09 4.82 19.19
C MET A 170 -5.78 5.36 19.76
N ALA A 171 -4.66 5.17 19.07
CA ALA A 171 -3.36 5.70 19.47
C ALA A 171 -3.39 7.23 19.64
N ASN A 172 -4.03 7.95 18.73
CA ASN A 172 -4.18 9.41 18.82
C ASN A 172 -5.15 9.85 19.94
N SER A 173 -6.12 9.01 20.30
CA SER A 173 -7.05 9.28 21.41
C SER A 173 -6.43 9.02 22.79
N VAL A 174 -5.37 8.21 22.86
CA VAL A 174 -4.48 8.11 24.02
C VAL A 174 -3.63 9.38 24.03
N ASN A 175 -4.23 10.48 24.48
CA ASN A 175 -3.50 11.71 24.74
C ASN A 175 -2.78 11.56 26.10
N PRO A 176 -1.44 11.41 26.12
CA PRO A 176 -0.70 11.22 27.36
C PRO A 176 -0.86 12.40 28.32
N ASP A 177 -1.00 13.63 27.80
CA ASP A 177 -1.24 14.83 28.60
C ASP A 177 -2.61 14.75 29.29
N LYS A 178 -3.63 14.21 28.62
CA LYS A 178 -4.96 14.00 29.22
C LYS A 178 -4.91 12.99 30.35
N ILE A 179 -4.10 11.94 30.23
CA ILE A 179 -3.92 10.93 31.28
C ILE A 179 -3.13 11.49 32.46
N LEU A 180 -2.04 12.22 32.19
CA LEU A 180 -1.23 12.89 33.22
C LEU A 180 -2.03 13.94 33.97
N ASN A 181 -2.84 14.75 33.27
CA ASN A 181 -3.72 15.74 33.90
C ASN A 181 -4.77 15.07 34.77
N LYS A 182 -5.39 13.98 34.29
CA LYS A 182 -6.40 13.22 35.07
C LYS A 182 -5.81 12.53 36.29
N MET A 183 -4.59 11.99 36.18
CA MET A 183 -3.84 11.48 37.34
C MET A 183 -3.48 12.60 38.32
N GLY A 184 -3.06 13.77 37.81
CA GLY A 184 -2.75 14.94 38.63
C GLY A 184 -3.96 15.54 39.34
N GLU A 185 -5.16 15.43 38.77
CA GLU A 185 -6.43 15.81 39.43
C GLU A 185 -6.79 14.83 40.56
N HIS A 186 -6.70 13.52 40.33
CA HIS A 186 -6.95 12.53 41.38
C HIS A 186 -5.90 12.56 42.51
N LEU A 187 -4.63 12.80 42.19
CA LEU A 187 -3.59 12.97 43.21
C LEU A 187 -3.85 14.23 44.07
N ARG A 188 -4.40 15.29 43.50
CA ARG A 188 -4.79 16.51 44.23
C ARG A 188 -5.98 16.26 45.16
N GLU A 189 -7.00 15.53 44.71
CA GLU A 189 -8.11 15.08 45.57
C GLU A 189 -7.64 14.21 46.75
N ILE A 190 -6.66 13.33 46.54
CA ILE A 190 -6.12 12.44 47.58
C ILE A 190 -5.20 13.19 48.56
N LEU A 191 -4.42 14.15 48.07
CA LEU A 191 -3.42 14.87 48.86
C LEU A 191 -3.95 16.15 49.51
N GLY A 192 -5.18 16.58 49.19
CA GLY A 192 -5.86 17.69 49.86
C GLY A 192 -5.33 19.07 49.47
N TYR A 193 -4.95 19.28 48.21
CA TYR A 193 -4.63 20.58 47.62
C TYR A 193 -5.49 20.87 46.39
#